data_AF-A0A356IT84-F1
#
_entry.id   AF-A0A356IT84-F1
#
_cell.length_a   1.000
_cell.length_b   1.000
_cell.length_c   1.000
_cell.angle_alpha   90.00
_cell.angle_beta   90.00
_cell.angle_gamma   90.00
#
_symmetry.space_group_name_H-M   'P 1'
#
loop_
_entity.id
_entity.type
_entity.pdbx_description
1 polymer ?
#
loop_
_entity_poly.entity_id
_entity_poly.type
_entity_poly.pdbx_seq_one_letter_code
_entity_poly.pdbx_strand_id
1 'polypeptide(L)'
;GAVKQLEQNVGFSQENPIMELTYPRIIKQIRRVRPVLGAELYTPDVAFREHQPLVETLQQIQFRLADQGGLFSDRNDISLNLIYLALDEFSDLTTDLGRARSYGSLYLRIGHVPSDGVDSLERIYERLVLQHDRLNIRVNQLLKNHPNLAERAPFKSVPWNLLQSAAQTLDDEVIQSADLDTPWRDFYQRISGYVVTSSVYRDQILSLMQMQYQQERQAAADQQKWTLAGVALLVLLYMVIYIVDLREASTRQKERQQKEAAEAADRAKSQFLATMSH
;
A
#
# COMPACT_ATOMS: atom_id res chain seq x y z
N GLY A 1 -6.00 27.97 -6.32
CA GLY A 1 -5.17 27.06 -7.13
C GLY A 1 -4.75 25.87 -6.29
N ALA A 2 -4.60 24.69 -6.90
CA ALA A 2 -4.40 23.40 -6.21
C ALA A 2 -3.29 23.41 -5.14
N VAL A 3 -2.18 24.13 -5.38
CA VAL A 3 -1.08 24.29 -4.40
C VAL A 3 -1.53 25.00 -3.12
N LYS A 4 -2.39 26.01 -3.24
CA LYS A 4 -2.95 26.77 -2.12
C LYS A 4 -3.96 25.95 -1.31
N GLN A 5 -4.69 25.05 -1.98
CA GLN A 5 -5.61 24.10 -1.32
C GLN A 5 -4.85 23.00 -0.60
N LEU A 6 -3.76 22.50 -1.18
CA LEU A 6 -2.84 21.59 -0.51
C LEU A 6 -2.31 22.27 0.77
N GLU A 7 -1.75 23.48 0.70
CA GLU A 7 -1.18 24.19 1.86
C GLU A 7 -2.16 24.41 3.02
N GLN A 8 -3.46 24.48 2.74
CA GLN A 8 -4.52 24.67 3.74
C GLN A 8 -4.99 23.36 4.39
N ASN A 9 -4.60 22.20 3.85
CA ASN A 9 -5.05 20.88 4.32
C ASN A 9 -4.10 20.33 5.40
N VAL A 10 -3.98 21.07 6.51
CA VAL A 10 -3.01 20.83 7.60
C VAL A 10 -3.29 19.53 8.37
N GLY A 11 -4.52 19.02 8.32
CA GLY A 11 -4.91 17.76 8.99
C GLY A 11 -4.14 16.54 8.49
N PHE A 12 -3.82 16.49 7.18
CA PHE A 12 -3.11 15.34 6.58
C PHE A 12 -1.62 15.27 6.98
N SER A 13 -1.00 16.41 7.32
CA SER A 13 0.41 16.43 7.74
C SER A 13 0.60 16.24 9.25
N GLN A 14 -0.40 16.56 10.08
CA GLN A 14 -0.30 16.47 11.54
C GLN A 14 -0.44 15.04 12.07
N GLU A 15 -1.17 14.17 11.38
CA GLU A 15 -1.40 12.78 11.79
C GLU A 15 -0.26 11.83 11.39
N ASN A 16 0.68 12.26 10.54
CA ASN A 16 1.73 11.40 10.02
C ASN A 16 3.11 12.11 10.02
N PRO A 17 4.04 11.73 10.91
CA PRO A 17 5.33 12.41 11.08
C PRO A 17 6.23 12.37 9.82
N ILE A 18 5.96 11.45 8.89
CA ILE A 18 6.67 11.35 7.61
C ILE A 18 6.19 12.42 6.63
N MET A 19 4.90 12.75 6.68
CA MET A 19 4.33 13.82 5.87
C MET A 19 4.80 15.18 6.36
N GLU A 20 4.99 15.37 7.67
CA GLU A 20 5.49 16.63 8.24
C GLU A 20 6.84 17.08 7.64
N LEU A 21 7.78 16.14 7.46
CA LEU A 21 9.11 16.44 6.90
C LEU A 21 9.11 16.56 5.38
N THR A 22 8.25 15.81 4.70
CA THR A 22 8.32 15.67 3.24
C THR A 22 7.40 16.63 2.50
N TYR A 23 6.28 16.99 3.12
CA TYR A 23 5.29 17.91 2.56
C TYR A 23 5.84 19.31 2.24
N PRO A 24 6.61 19.98 3.11
CA PRO A 24 7.23 21.28 2.78
C PRO A 24 8.21 21.18 1.62
N ARG A 25 8.90 20.03 1.48
CA ARG A 25 9.87 19.78 0.40
C ARG A 25 9.18 19.64 -0.95
N ILE A 26 8.06 18.89 -1.00
CA ILE A 26 7.22 18.76 -2.20
C ILE A 26 6.68 20.13 -2.62
N ILE A 27 6.09 20.89 -1.70
CA ILE A 27 5.55 22.24 -1.99
C ILE A 27 6.66 23.15 -2.52
N LYS A 28 7.86 23.10 -1.94
CA LYS A 28 9.02 23.86 -2.41
C LYS A 28 9.47 23.44 -3.80
N GLN A 29 9.46 22.14 -4.14
CA GLN A 29 9.76 21.65 -5.49
C GLN A 29 8.68 22.06 -6.50
N ILE A 30 7.39 21.94 -6.16
CA ILE A 30 6.28 22.39 -7.02
C ILE A 30 6.40 23.89 -7.32
N ARG A 31 6.72 24.72 -6.32
CA ARG A 31 6.94 26.17 -6.54
C ARG A 31 8.19 26.49 -7.38
N ARG A 32 9.17 25.58 -7.40
CA ARG A 32 10.39 25.72 -8.21
C ARG A 32 10.19 25.31 -9.66
N VAL A 33 9.18 24.49 -9.96
CA VAL A 33 8.76 24.22 -11.33
C VAL A 33 8.25 25.53 -11.94
N ARG A 34 9.12 26.21 -12.69
CA ARG A 34 8.75 27.33 -13.54
C ARG A 34 8.58 26.79 -14.96
N PRO A 35 7.61 27.27 -15.74
CA PRO A 35 7.62 27.02 -17.17
C PRO A 35 8.86 27.73 -17.75
N VAL A 36 9.91 26.98 -18.09
CA VAL A 36 11.07 27.54 -18.77
C VAL A 36 10.66 27.82 -20.21
N LEU A 37 10.45 29.11 -20.49
CA LEU A 37 10.15 29.64 -21.81
C LEU A 37 11.41 30.37 -22.29
N GLY A 38 12.35 29.64 -22.88
CA GLY A 38 13.61 30.20 -23.38
C GLY A 38 14.18 29.39 -24.53
N ALA A 39 14.92 30.04 -25.42
CA ALA A 39 15.46 29.47 -26.66
C ALA A 39 16.49 28.34 -26.49
N GLU A 40 16.83 27.95 -25.24
CA GLU A 40 17.69 26.79 -24.93
C GLU A 40 16.91 25.45 -24.99
N LEU A 41 15.62 25.49 -25.32
CA LEU A 41 14.67 24.37 -25.35
C LEU A 41 14.79 23.38 -26.52
N TYR A 42 15.83 23.46 -27.35
CA TYR A 42 15.93 22.56 -28.52
C TYR A 42 16.19 21.09 -28.16
N THR A 43 16.43 20.77 -26.88
CA THR A 43 16.61 19.39 -26.43
C THR A 43 15.49 18.97 -25.47
N PRO A 44 14.63 18.00 -25.85
CA PRO A 44 13.56 17.50 -24.97
C PRO A 44 14.09 16.92 -23.66
N ASP A 45 15.34 16.48 -23.64
CA ASP A 45 16.07 16.05 -22.43
C ASP A 45 16.10 17.09 -21.33
N VAL A 46 16.34 18.37 -21.66
CA VAL A 46 16.50 19.42 -20.66
C VAL A 46 15.15 19.75 -20.01
N ALA A 47 14.10 19.91 -20.83
CA ALA A 47 12.75 20.16 -20.34
C ALA A 47 12.19 18.97 -19.51
N PHE A 48 12.45 17.73 -19.95
CA PHE A 48 12.05 16.54 -19.20
C PHE A 48 12.80 16.43 -17.86
N ARG A 49 14.12 16.63 -17.88
CA ARG A 49 14.98 16.54 -16.68
C ARG A 49 14.66 17.59 -15.63
N GLU A 50 14.06 18.72 -15.99
CA GLU A 50 13.68 19.74 -15.02
C GLU A 50 12.45 19.33 -14.19
N HIS A 51 11.49 18.62 -14.79
CA HIS A 51 10.26 18.21 -14.12
C HIS A 51 10.33 16.82 -13.50
N GLN A 52 11.20 15.95 -14.02
CA GLN A 52 11.40 14.59 -13.55
C GLN A 52 11.74 14.47 -12.04
N PRO A 53 12.57 15.33 -11.42
CA PRO A 53 12.90 15.22 -10.00
C PRO A 53 11.68 15.35 -9.07
N LEU A 54 10.64 16.10 -9.48
CA LEU A 54 9.40 16.18 -8.72
C LEU A 54 8.66 14.85 -8.75
N VAL A 55 8.53 14.24 -9.92
CA VAL A 55 7.88 12.93 -10.11
C VAL A 55 8.61 11.86 -9.31
N GLU A 56 9.94 11.81 -9.42
CA GLU A 56 10.79 10.89 -8.66
C GLU A 56 10.64 11.08 -7.14
N THR A 57 10.58 12.34 -6.67
CA THR A 57 10.35 12.61 -5.24
C THR A 57 9.00 12.08 -4.79
N LEU A 58 7.94 12.27 -5.59
CA LEU A 58 6.60 11.76 -5.27
C LEU A 58 6.55 10.22 -5.27
N GLN A 59 7.24 9.56 -6.21
CA GLN A 59 7.37 8.11 -6.25
C GLN A 59 8.14 7.59 -5.04
N GLN A 60 9.28 8.20 -4.68
CA GLN A 60 10.06 7.85 -3.49
C GLN A 60 9.25 7.96 -2.20
N ILE A 61 8.37 8.94 -2.09
CA ILE A 61 7.48 9.08 -0.93
C ILE A 61 6.50 7.92 -0.86
N GLN A 62 5.90 7.53 -1.98
CA GLN A 62 4.99 6.40 -2.02
C GLN A 62 5.69 5.10 -1.59
N PHE A 63 6.91 4.88 -2.08
CA PHE A 63 7.75 3.77 -1.62
C PHE A 63 8.05 3.81 -0.12
N ARG A 64 8.45 4.97 0.42
CA ARG A 64 8.72 5.11 1.86
C ARG A 64 7.49 4.88 2.72
N LEU A 65 6.33 5.38 2.28
CA LEU A 65 5.06 5.15 2.97
C LEU A 65 4.69 3.66 2.96
N ALA A 66 4.93 2.97 1.84
CA ALA A 66 4.72 1.54 1.76
C ALA A 66 5.68 0.73 2.65
N ASP A 67 6.95 1.13 2.69
CA ASP A 67 7.98 0.51 3.53
C ASP A 67 7.70 0.69 5.03
N GLN A 68 7.38 1.92 5.46
CA GLN A 68 7.00 2.22 6.83
C GLN A 68 5.66 1.60 7.24
N GLY A 69 4.75 1.43 6.27
CA GLY A 69 3.52 0.68 6.44
C GLY A 69 3.74 -0.83 6.54
N GLY A 70 4.97 -1.33 6.37
CA GLY A 70 5.30 -2.75 6.39
C GLY A 70 4.79 -3.52 5.18
N LEU A 71 4.37 -2.84 4.09
CA LEU A 71 3.76 -3.48 2.92
C LEU A 71 4.76 -4.38 2.17
N PHE A 72 6.07 -4.12 2.27
CA PHE A 72 7.11 -4.97 1.70
C PHE A 72 7.59 -6.11 2.62
N SER A 73 7.13 -6.14 3.87
CA SER A 73 7.46 -7.17 4.88
C SER A 73 6.31 -8.17 5.10
N ASP A 74 5.29 -8.09 4.25
CA ASP A 74 4.13 -8.96 4.33
C ASP A 74 4.52 -10.42 4.06
N ARG A 75 3.92 -11.35 4.80
CA ARG A 75 4.10 -12.80 4.59
C ARG A 75 3.34 -13.30 3.37
N ASN A 76 2.36 -12.53 2.90
CA ASN A 76 1.54 -12.90 1.77
C ASN A 76 2.22 -12.54 0.44
N ASP A 77 2.68 -13.57 -0.28
CA ASP A 77 3.33 -13.45 -1.59
C ASP A 77 2.47 -12.68 -2.61
N ILE A 78 1.14 -12.81 -2.53
CA ILE A 78 0.22 -12.06 -3.41
C ILE A 78 0.34 -10.57 -3.17
N SER A 79 0.25 -10.14 -1.91
CA SER A 79 0.30 -8.73 -1.53
C SER A 79 1.64 -8.11 -1.95
N LEU A 80 2.73 -8.85 -1.73
CA LEU A 80 4.08 -8.44 -2.11
C LEU A 80 4.22 -8.25 -3.64
N ASN A 81 3.75 -9.21 -4.43
CA ASN A 81 3.82 -9.09 -5.88
C ASN A 81 2.93 -7.95 -6.42
N LEU A 82 1.76 -7.71 -5.81
CA LEU A 82 0.88 -6.61 -6.19
C LEU A 82 1.47 -5.24 -5.82
N ILE A 83 2.14 -5.10 -4.67
CA ILE A 83 2.78 -3.82 -4.30
C ILE A 83 3.98 -3.50 -5.20
N TYR A 84 4.82 -4.49 -5.53
CA TYR A 84 5.91 -4.30 -6.49
C TYR A 84 5.37 -3.94 -7.88
N LEU A 85 4.35 -4.63 -8.35
CA LEU A 85 3.70 -4.29 -9.61
C LEU A 85 3.20 -2.83 -9.59
N ALA A 86 2.43 -2.44 -8.58
CA ALA A 86 1.81 -1.12 -8.51
C ALA A 86 2.77 0.05 -8.25
N LEU A 87 3.81 -0.14 -7.43
CA LEU A 87 4.71 0.95 -7.03
C LEU A 87 6.01 1.00 -7.81
N ASP A 88 6.54 -0.15 -8.23
CA ASP A 88 7.80 -0.23 -8.96
C ASP A 88 7.56 -0.23 -10.46
N GLU A 89 6.92 -1.28 -10.98
CA GLU A 89 6.79 -1.42 -12.42
C GLU A 89 5.96 -0.29 -13.03
N PHE A 90 4.78 -0.01 -12.48
CA PHE A 90 3.91 1.06 -12.98
C PHE A 90 4.50 2.48 -12.84
N SER A 91 5.44 2.68 -11.90
CA SER A 91 6.19 3.92 -11.76
C SER A 91 7.16 4.10 -12.93
N ASP A 92 7.88 3.05 -13.28
CA ASP A 92 8.78 3.04 -14.43
C ASP A 92 8.01 3.16 -15.75
N LEU A 93 6.87 2.46 -15.88
CA LEU A 93 6.00 2.55 -17.07
C LEU A 93 5.59 4.00 -17.33
N THR A 94 5.15 4.67 -16.27
CA THR A 94 4.66 6.05 -16.35
C THR A 94 5.78 7.01 -16.75
N THR A 95 7.00 6.74 -16.31
CA THR A 95 8.19 7.52 -16.69
C THR A 95 8.48 7.39 -18.19
N ASP A 96 8.43 6.17 -18.73
CA ASP A 96 8.74 5.92 -20.13
C ASP A 96 7.66 6.45 -21.08
N LEU A 97 6.39 6.32 -20.70
CA LEU A 97 5.27 7.00 -21.37
C LEU A 97 5.42 8.54 -21.30
N GLY A 98 5.89 9.07 -20.16
CA GLY A 98 6.18 10.49 -19.98
C GLY A 98 7.28 10.99 -20.91
N ARG A 99 8.32 10.18 -21.15
CA ARG A 99 9.39 10.47 -22.12
C ARG A 99 8.85 10.42 -23.54
N ALA A 100 8.17 9.34 -23.94
CA ALA A 100 7.57 9.22 -25.28
C ALA A 100 6.69 10.42 -25.62
N ARG A 101 5.83 10.83 -24.67
CA ARG A 101 4.98 12.01 -24.82
C ARG A 101 5.78 13.29 -25.03
N SER A 102 6.79 13.53 -24.19
CA SER A 102 7.55 14.78 -24.18
C SER A 102 8.40 14.93 -25.44
N TYR A 103 9.13 13.88 -25.83
CA TYR A 103 10.05 13.91 -26.96
C TYR A 103 9.26 13.91 -28.27
N GLY A 104 8.28 13.02 -28.42
CA GLY A 104 7.48 12.95 -29.64
C GLY A 104 6.69 14.23 -29.90
N SER A 105 6.04 14.81 -28.88
CA SER A 105 5.31 16.08 -29.06
C SER A 105 6.24 17.26 -29.36
N LEU A 106 7.47 17.27 -28.82
CA LEU A 106 8.42 18.34 -29.13
C LEU A 106 8.89 18.26 -30.58
N TYR A 107 9.28 17.08 -31.06
CA TYR A 107 9.77 16.93 -32.42
C TYR A 107 8.68 17.15 -33.47
N LEU A 108 7.45 16.69 -33.21
CA LEU A 108 6.28 17.05 -34.04
C LEU A 108 6.03 18.57 -34.06
N ARG A 109 6.24 19.26 -32.93
CA ARG A 109 6.05 20.72 -32.86
C ARG A 109 7.14 21.48 -33.63
N ILE A 110 8.37 20.99 -33.60
CA ILE A 110 9.52 21.59 -34.29
C ILE A 110 9.52 21.22 -35.78
N GLY A 111 8.85 20.12 -36.16
CA GLY A 111 8.68 19.68 -37.54
C GLY A 111 9.91 18.96 -38.13
N HIS A 112 10.87 18.57 -37.29
CA HIS A 112 11.98 17.69 -37.68
C HIS A 112 12.54 16.98 -36.44
N VAL A 113 13.16 15.82 -36.66
CA VAL A 113 13.90 15.06 -35.64
C VAL A 113 15.40 15.21 -35.93
N PRO A 114 16.20 15.79 -35.02
CA PRO A 114 17.65 15.87 -35.18
C PRO A 114 18.29 14.49 -35.02
N SER A 115 19.54 14.31 -35.48
CA SER A 115 20.21 13.00 -35.48
C SER A 115 20.33 12.36 -34.09
N ASP A 116 20.58 13.15 -33.05
CA ASP A 116 20.60 12.73 -31.65
C ASP A 116 19.20 12.46 -31.07
N GLY A 117 18.19 13.10 -31.66
CA GLY A 117 16.79 12.87 -31.39
C GLY A 117 16.31 11.52 -31.88
N VAL A 118 16.78 11.04 -33.03
CA VAL A 118 16.46 9.70 -33.57
C VAL A 118 16.92 8.63 -32.59
N ASP A 119 18.19 8.65 -32.17
CA ASP A 119 18.72 7.69 -31.19
C ASP A 119 17.93 7.72 -29.86
N SER A 120 17.45 8.90 -29.46
CA SER A 120 16.69 9.06 -28.22
C SER A 120 15.27 8.51 -28.34
N LEU A 121 14.61 8.71 -29.47
CA LEU A 121 13.29 8.13 -29.75
C LEU A 121 13.37 6.61 -29.87
N GLU A 122 14.40 6.09 -30.54
CA GLU A 122 14.62 4.65 -30.67
C GLU A 122 14.82 3.99 -29.29
N ARG A 123 15.67 4.59 -28.43
CA ARG A 123 15.83 4.12 -27.05
C ARG A 123 14.52 4.13 -26.25
N ILE A 124 13.67 5.14 -26.46
CA ILE A 124 12.36 5.19 -25.79
C ILE A 124 11.46 4.07 -26.32
N TYR A 125 11.43 3.86 -27.64
CA TYR A 125 10.69 2.79 -28.29
C TYR A 125 11.13 1.41 -27.76
N GLU A 126 12.43 1.10 -27.81
CA GLU A 126 13.00 -0.14 -27.30
C GLU A 126 12.65 -0.37 -25.82
N ARG A 127 12.72 0.68 -25.01
CA ARG A 127 12.33 0.60 -23.58
C ARG A 127 10.86 0.24 -23.42
N LEU A 128 9.95 0.91 -24.15
CA LEU A 128 8.52 0.61 -24.07
C LEU A 128 8.21 -0.84 -24.46
N VAL A 129 8.84 -1.35 -25.52
CA VAL A 129 8.69 -2.74 -25.98
C VAL A 129 9.23 -3.74 -24.95
N LEU A 130 10.45 -3.52 -24.47
CA LEU A 130 11.07 -4.41 -23.48
C LEU A 130 10.30 -4.40 -22.15
N GLN A 131 9.75 -3.25 -21.76
CA GLN A 131 8.94 -3.13 -20.56
C GLN A 131 7.56 -3.76 -20.71
N HIS A 132 6.98 -3.71 -21.92
CA HIS A 132 5.77 -4.47 -22.29
C HIS A 132 5.97 -5.97 -22.08
N ASP A 133 7.06 -6.52 -22.61
CA ASP A 133 7.35 -7.95 -22.50
C ASP A 133 7.56 -8.38 -21.04
N ARG A 134 8.32 -7.58 -20.28
CA ARG A 134 8.56 -7.84 -18.84
C ARG A 134 7.26 -7.83 -18.05
N LEU A 135 6.41 -6.81 -18.26
CA LEU A 135 5.12 -6.68 -17.60
C LEU A 135 4.23 -7.89 -17.92
N ASN A 136 4.13 -8.27 -19.19
CA ASN A 136 3.36 -9.44 -19.61
C ASN A 136 3.84 -10.73 -18.94
N ILE A 137 5.16 -10.96 -18.91
CA ILE A 137 5.73 -12.15 -18.26
C ILE A 137 5.36 -12.15 -16.77
N ARG A 138 5.54 -11.03 -16.07
CA ARG A 138 5.25 -10.95 -14.64
C ARG A 138 3.76 -11.11 -14.35
N VAL A 139 2.88 -10.45 -15.10
CA VAL A 139 1.43 -10.60 -14.95
C VAL A 139 1.01 -12.04 -15.22
N ASN A 140 1.52 -12.67 -16.27
CA ASN A 140 1.21 -14.06 -16.57
C ASN A 140 1.70 -15.02 -15.48
N GLN A 141 2.87 -14.77 -14.90
CA GLN A 141 3.38 -15.54 -13.75
C GLN A 141 2.50 -15.35 -12.51
N LEU A 142 2.11 -14.10 -12.22
CA LEU A 142 1.22 -13.75 -11.12
C LEU A 142 -0.14 -14.46 -11.24
N LEU A 143 -0.74 -14.47 -12.44
CA LEU A 143 -2.02 -15.13 -12.71
C LEU A 143 -1.92 -16.66 -12.67
N LYS A 144 -0.77 -17.24 -13.05
CA LYS A 144 -0.52 -18.68 -12.91
C LYS A 144 -0.43 -19.09 -11.44
N ASN A 145 0.25 -18.31 -10.62
CA ASN A 145 0.41 -18.59 -9.19
C ASN A 145 -0.88 -18.31 -8.40
N HIS A 146 -1.68 -17.34 -8.87
CA HIS A 146 -2.90 -16.88 -8.19
C HIS A 146 -4.08 -16.75 -9.17
N PRO A 147 -4.72 -17.87 -9.54
CA PRO A 147 -5.82 -17.88 -10.52
C PRO A 147 -7.03 -17.03 -10.11
N ASN A 148 -7.23 -16.83 -8.81
CA ASN A 148 -8.27 -15.98 -8.23
C ASN A 148 -8.16 -14.50 -8.65
N LEU A 149 -6.99 -14.05 -9.12
CA LEU A 149 -6.79 -12.70 -9.64
C LEU A 149 -7.30 -12.55 -11.07
N ALA A 150 -7.36 -13.63 -11.86
CA ALA A 150 -7.73 -13.57 -13.28
C ALA A 150 -9.16 -13.06 -13.51
N GLU A 151 -10.04 -13.23 -12.53
CA GLU A 151 -11.42 -12.75 -12.60
C GLU A 151 -11.62 -11.33 -12.04
N ARG A 152 -10.56 -10.69 -11.55
CA ARG A 152 -10.60 -9.37 -10.91
C ARG A 152 -9.99 -8.29 -11.82
N ALA A 153 -10.49 -7.06 -11.72
CA ALA A 153 -9.88 -5.91 -12.40
C ALA A 153 -8.55 -5.53 -11.72
N PRO A 154 -7.50 -5.14 -12.47
CA PRO A 154 -7.46 -4.96 -13.93
C PRO A 154 -7.31 -6.26 -14.74
N PHE A 155 -6.88 -7.36 -14.14
CA PHE A 155 -6.43 -8.57 -14.84
C PHE A 155 -7.46 -9.25 -15.76
N LYS A 156 -8.75 -9.16 -15.45
CA LYS A 156 -9.83 -9.78 -16.23
C LYS A 156 -10.08 -9.13 -17.60
N SER A 157 -9.96 -7.81 -17.67
CA SER A 157 -10.54 -7.02 -18.77
C SER A 157 -9.52 -6.20 -19.54
N VAL A 158 -8.26 -6.27 -19.15
CA VAL A 158 -7.21 -5.41 -19.69
C VAL A 158 -6.35 -6.22 -20.65
N PRO A 159 -6.33 -5.87 -21.96
CA PRO A 159 -5.23 -6.27 -22.80
C PRO A 159 -3.98 -5.55 -22.28
N TRP A 160 -2.97 -6.30 -21.85
CA TRP A 160 -1.70 -5.78 -21.33
C TRP A 160 -0.80 -5.20 -22.44
N ASN A 161 -1.41 -4.62 -23.48
CA ASN A 161 -0.79 -4.07 -24.69
C ASN A 161 -0.63 -2.54 -24.66
N LEU A 162 -0.87 -1.90 -23.52
CA LEU A 162 -0.82 -0.44 -23.38
C LEU A 162 0.53 0.13 -23.83
N LEU A 163 1.63 -0.47 -23.38
CA LEU A 163 2.98 -0.02 -23.72
C LEU A 163 3.32 -0.32 -25.18
N GLN A 164 2.88 -1.47 -25.71
CA GLN A 164 3.04 -1.81 -27.12
C GLN A 164 2.30 -0.81 -28.01
N SER A 165 1.08 -0.42 -27.62
CA SER A 165 0.27 0.55 -28.36
C SER A 165 0.92 1.94 -28.32
N ALA A 166 1.49 2.33 -27.18
CA ALA A 166 2.24 3.57 -27.05
C ALA A 166 3.54 3.57 -27.88
N ALA A 167 4.24 2.43 -27.93
CA ALA A 167 5.44 2.25 -28.75
C ALA A 167 5.10 2.36 -30.24
N GLN A 168 4.05 1.67 -30.71
CA GLN A 168 3.56 1.77 -32.09
C GLN A 168 3.13 3.19 -32.45
N THR A 169 2.41 3.88 -31.55
CA THR A 169 2.04 5.29 -31.76
C THR A 169 3.27 6.19 -31.90
N LEU A 170 4.32 5.96 -31.11
CA LEU A 170 5.58 6.70 -31.22
C LEU A 170 6.28 6.42 -32.56
N ASP A 171 6.34 5.15 -32.94
CA ASP A 171 7.00 4.68 -34.15
C ASP A 171 6.30 5.23 -35.42
N ASP A 172 5.00 4.97 -35.55
CA ASP A 172 4.19 5.34 -36.72
C ASP A 172 4.12 6.87 -36.92
N GLU A 173 3.96 7.63 -35.83
CA GLU A 173 3.65 9.06 -35.93
C GLU A 173 4.89 9.96 -35.87
N VAL A 174 6.01 9.47 -35.33
CA VAL A 174 7.21 10.29 -35.08
C VAL A 174 8.47 9.68 -35.69
N ILE A 175 8.75 8.39 -35.51
CA ILE A 175 10.02 7.78 -35.94
C ILE A 175 10.01 7.52 -37.45
N GLN A 176 8.96 6.86 -37.95
CA GLN A 176 8.82 6.49 -39.36
C GLN A 176 8.06 7.51 -40.20
N SER A 177 7.50 8.54 -39.56
CA SER A 177 6.75 9.59 -40.23
C SER A 177 7.68 10.48 -41.06
N ALA A 178 7.54 10.42 -42.39
CA ALA A 178 8.39 11.16 -43.32
C ALA A 178 8.20 12.68 -43.20
N ASP A 179 6.96 13.14 -43.06
CA ASP A 179 6.59 14.56 -43.10
C ASP A 179 6.22 15.13 -41.71
N LEU A 180 6.14 14.28 -40.66
CA LEU A 180 5.74 14.68 -39.31
C LEU A 180 4.41 15.44 -39.27
N ASP A 181 3.47 15.07 -40.15
CA ASP A 181 2.19 15.76 -40.36
C ASP A 181 1.24 15.72 -39.16
N THR A 182 1.48 14.79 -38.23
CA THR A 182 0.65 14.63 -37.04
C THR A 182 0.70 15.89 -36.17
N PRO A 183 -0.45 16.53 -35.86
CA PRO A 183 -0.46 17.65 -34.94
C PRO A 183 0.09 17.25 -33.57
N TRP A 184 1.12 17.96 -33.10
CA TRP A 184 1.80 17.62 -31.84
C TRP A 184 0.86 17.51 -30.62
N ARG A 185 -0.26 18.25 -30.64
CA ARG A 185 -1.28 18.22 -29.58
C ARG A 185 -2.03 16.90 -29.56
N ASP A 186 -2.33 16.35 -30.73
CA ASP A 186 -3.09 15.11 -30.87
C ASP A 186 -2.22 13.93 -30.43
N PHE A 187 -0.95 13.91 -30.84
CA PHE A 187 0.05 12.97 -30.33
C PHE A 187 0.17 13.07 -28.79
N TYR A 188 0.34 14.30 -28.26
CA TYR A 188 0.44 14.52 -26.82
C TYR A 188 -0.77 13.99 -26.05
N GLN A 189 -1.98 14.21 -26.59
CA GLN A 189 -3.22 13.72 -25.98
C GLN A 189 -3.32 12.19 -26.04
N ARG A 190 -2.97 11.57 -27.17
CA ARG A 190 -2.96 10.11 -27.31
C ARG A 190 -2.03 9.44 -26.30
N ILE A 191 -0.78 9.86 -26.22
CA ILE A 191 0.16 9.30 -25.23
C ILE A 191 -0.27 9.62 -23.79
N SER A 192 -0.85 10.80 -23.54
CA SER A 192 -1.42 11.12 -22.23
C SER A 192 -2.59 10.18 -21.86
N GLY A 193 -3.37 9.73 -22.84
CA GLY A 193 -4.38 8.69 -22.66
C GLY A 193 -3.79 7.41 -22.06
N TYR A 194 -2.68 6.92 -22.62
CA TYR A 194 -1.98 5.75 -22.08
C TYR A 194 -1.45 5.96 -20.65
N VAL A 195 -0.96 7.17 -20.33
CA VAL A 195 -0.55 7.51 -18.96
C VAL A 195 -1.73 7.44 -17.98
N VAL A 196 -2.88 7.99 -18.37
CA VAL A 196 -4.10 7.95 -17.54
C VAL A 196 -4.56 6.51 -17.36
N THR A 197 -4.62 5.72 -18.43
CA THR A 197 -5.01 4.30 -18.36
C THR A 197 -4.05 3.50 -17.46
N SER A 198 -2.74 3.75 -17.55
CA SER A 198 -1.75 3.16 -16.65
C SER A 198 -2.03 3.48 -15.18
N SER A 199 -2.36 4.74 -14.86
CA SER A 199 -2.77 5.14 -13.51
C SER A 199 -4.03 4.42 -13.04
N VAL A 200 -5.03 4.24 -13.91
CA VAL A 200 -6.26 3.51 -13.58
C VAL A 200 -5.96 2.05 -13.23
N TYR A 201 -5.10 1.37 -14.00
CA TYR A 201 -4.71 -0.02 -13.71
C TYR A 201 -3.97 -0.13 -12.38
N ARG A 202 -3.05 0.81 -12.13
CA ARG A 202 -2.34 0.90 -10.86
C ARG A 202 -3.30 1.09 -9.68
N ASP A 203 -4.27 1.99 -9.79
CA ASP A 203 -5.27 2.22 -8.74
C ASP A 203 -6.14 0.99 -8.50
N GLN A 204 -6.50 0.27 -9.56
CA GLN A 204 -7.22 -0.99 -9.44
C GLN A 204 -6.38 -2.06 -8.71
N ILE A 205 -5.09 -2.18 -9.00
CA ILE A 205 -4.18 -3.09 -8.27
C ILE A 205 -4.11 -2.72 -6.79
N LEU A 206 -3.94 -1.44 -6.47
CA LEU A 206 -3.93 -0.95 -5.09
C LEU A 206 -5.27 -1.22 -4.38
N SER A 207 -6.40 -1.13 -5.09
CA SER A 207 -7.71 -1.46 -4.53
C SER A 207 -7.86 -2.95 -4.21
N LEU A 208 -7.29 -3.84 -5.04
CA LEU A 208 -7.26 -5.28 -4.78
C LEU A 208 -6.48 -5.58 -3.49
N MET A 209 -5.31 -4.96 -3.37
CA MET A 209 -4.47 -5.06 -2.18
C MET A 209 -5.20 -4.53 -0.94
N GLN A 210 -5.89 -3.39 -1.05
CA GLN A 210 -6.69 -2.85 0.06
C GLN A 210 -7.80 -3.81 0.49
N MET A 211 -8.52 -4.42 -0.44
CA MET A 211 -9.55 -5.42 -0.12
C MET A 211 -8.95 -6.64 0.59
N GLN A 212 -7.79 -7.10 0.14
CA GLN A 212 -7.08 -8.22 0.77
C GLN A 212 -6.65 -7.90 2.20
N TYR A 213 -6.06 -6.72 2.44
CA TYR A 213 -5.70 -6.29 3.79
C TYR A 213 -6.91 -6.08 4.71
N GLN A 214 -8.04 -5.61 4.18
CA GLN A 214 -9.26 -5.49 4.97
C GLN A 214 -9.79 -6.86 5.41
N GLN A 215 -9.75 -7.85 4.52
CA GLN A 215 -10.14 -9.23 4.85
C GLN A 215 -9.22 -9.85 5.90
N GLU A 216 -7.90 -9.68 5.75
CA GLU A 216 -6.92 -10.17 6.73
C GLU A 216 -7.08 -9.50 8.10
N ARG A 217 -7.33 -8.18 8.13
CA ARG A 217 -7.60 -7.44 9.38
C ARG A 217 -8.87 -7.92 10.06
N GLN A 218 -9.94 -8.19 9.31
CA GLN A 218 -11.18 -8.71 9.87
C GLN A 218 -10.98 -10.12 10.46
N ALA A 219 -10.29 -11.00 9.72
CA ALA A 219 -9.97 -12.34 10.20
C ALA A 219 -9.11 -12.29 11.48
N ALA A 220 -8.10 -11.41 11.53
CA ALA A 220 -7.26 -11.21 12.71
C ALA A 220 -8.06 -10.67 13.91
N ALA A 221 -8.96 -9.71 13.68
CA ALA A 221 -9.81 -9.15 14.73
C ALA A 221 -10.78 -10.22 15.29
N ASP A 222 -11.36 -11.06 14.42
CA ASP A 222 -12.23 -12.14 14.85
C ASP A 222 -11.46 -13.22 15.60
N GLN A 223 -10.26 -13.58 15.13
CA GLN A 223 -9.38 -14.50 15.87
C GLN A 223 -9.01 -13.91 17.24
N GLN A 224 -8.71 -12.62 17.33
CA GLN A 224 -8.42 -11.96 18.60
C GLN A 224 -9.61 -11.99 19.56
N LYS A 225 -10.85 -11.79 19.08
CA LYS A 225 -12.07 -11.94 19.90
C LYS A 225 -12.20 -13.36 20.44
N TRP A 226 -11.96 -14.37 19.61
CA TRP A 226 -12.01 -15.78 20.04
C TRP A 226 -10.94 -16.11 21.07
N THR A 227 -9.71 -15.62 20.89
CA THR A 227 -8.63 -15.81 21.87
C THR A 227 -8.99 -15.15 23.19
N LEU A 228 -9.53 -13.92 23.16
CA LEU A 228 -9.94 -13.19 24.37
C LEU A 228 -11.11 -13.85 25.08
N ALA A 229 -12.08 -14.38 24.33
CA ALA A 229 -13.18 -15.19 24.87
C ALA A 229 -12.67 -16.48 25.52
N GLY A 230 -11.71 -17.17 24.89
CA GLY A 230 -11.06 -18.35 25.45
C GLY A 230 -10.33 -18.06 26.77
N VAL A 231 -9.58 -16.96 26.83
CA VAL A 231 -8.92 -16.51 28.07
C VAL A 231 -9.96 -16.16 29.15
N ALA A 232 -11.03 -15.45 28.79
CA ALA A 232 -12.10 -15.11 29.73
C ALA A 232 -12.79 -16.37 30.31
N LEU A 233 -13.02 -17.39 29.48
CA LEU A 233 -13.56 -18.68 29.92
C LEU A 233 -12.63 -19.37 30.92
N LEU A 234 -11.32 -19.39 30.65
CA LEU A 234 -10.33 -19.97 31.56
C LEU A 234 -10.28 -19.24 32.91
N VAL A 235 -10.33 -17.90 32.90
CA VAL A 235 -10.39 -17.09 34.12
C VAL A 235 -11.65 -17.40 34.92
N LEU A 236 -12.80 -17.53 34.25
CA LEU A 236 -14.07 -17.86 34.90
C LEU A 236 -14.02 -19.25 35.53
N LEU A 237 -13.49 -20.25 34.80
CA LEU A 237 -13.31 -21.60 35.32
C LEU A 237 -12.39 -21.62 36.55
N TYR A 238 -11.29 -20.85 36.52
CA TYR A 238 -10.39 -20.71 37.65
C TYR A 238 -11.09 -20.04 38.86
N MET A 239 -11.92 -19.03 38.61
CA MET A 239 -12.69 -18.34 39.64
C MET A 239 -13.70 -19.28 40.33
N VAL A 240 -14.35 -20.16 39.56
CA VAL A 240 -15.26 -21.17 40.11
C VAL A 240 -14.51 -22.15 41.01
N ILE A 241 -13.37 -22.68 40.55
CA ILE A 241 -12.54 -23.58 41.36
C ILE A 241 -12.11 -22.88 42.66
N TYR A 242 -11.63 -21.64 42.56
CA TYR A 242 -11.20 -20.86 43.72
C TYR A 242 -12.33 -20.63 44.74
N ILE A 243 -13.56 -20.34 44.29
CA ILE A 243 -14.72 -20.16 45.17
C ILE A 243 -15.09 -21.48 45.85
N VAL A 244 -15.03 -22.60 45.13
CA VAL A 244 -15.31 -23.94 45.70
C VAL A 244 -14.27 -24.28 46.78
N ASP A 245 -12.98 -24.13 46.48
CA ASP A 245 -11.90 -24.36 47.45
C ASP A 245 -12.03 -23.47 48.69
N LEU A 246 -12.39 -22.20 48.52
CA LEU A 246 -12.60 -21.27 49.62
C LEU A 246 -13.80 -21.69 50.48
N ARG A 247 -14.90 -22.14 49.85
CA ARG A 247 -16.07 -22.67 50.56
C ARG A 247 -15.70 -23.92 51.35
N GLU A 248 -14.97 -24.86 50.76
CA GLU A 248 -14.50 -26.06 51.45
C GLU A 248 -13.55 -25.75 52.61
N ALA A 249 -12.66 -24.77 52.46
CA ALA A 249 -11.80 -24.33 53.56
C ALA A 249 -12.64 -23.75 54.71
N SER A 250 -13.67 -22.96 54.38
CA SER A 250 -14.57 -22.36 55.37
C SER A 250 -15.45 -23.38 56.11
N THR A 251 -15.91 -24.43 55.43
CA THR A 251 -16.70 -25.50 56.07
C THR A 251 -15.82 -26.33 57.02
N ARG A 252 -14.60 -26.67 56.61
CA ARG A 252 -13.63 -27.38 57.48
C ARG A 252 -13.30 -26.58 58.74
N GLN A 253 -13.22 -25.25 58.68
CA GLN A 253 -13.02 -24.41 59.86
C GLN A 253 -14.21 -24.46 60.83
N LYS A 254 -15.45 -24.40 60.31
CA LYS A 254 -16.66 -24.49 61.13
C LYS A 254 -16.79 -25.84 61.84
N GLU A 255 -16.46 -26.93 61.16
CA GLU A 255 -16.46 -28.27 61.77
C GLU A 255 -15.44 -28.39 62.90
N ARG A 256 -14.25 -27.81 62.75
CA ARG A 256 -13.24 -27.78 63.82
C ARG A 256 -13.73 -26.99 65.03
N GLN A 257 -14.31 -25.80 64.81
CA GLN A 257 -14.88 -24.99 65.89
C GLN A 257 -16.02 -25.71 66.62
N GLN A 258 -16.89 -26.43 65.90
CA GLN A 258 -17.95 -27.21 66.54
C GLN A 258 -17.41 -28.38 67.37
N LYS A 259 -16.37 -29.07 66.89
CA LYS A 259 -15.69 -30.12 67.68
C LYS A 259 -15.05 -29.54 68.94
N GLU A 260 -14.32 -28.43 68.82
CA GLU A 260 -13.70 -27.76 69.97
C GLU A 260 -14.75 -27.25 70.97
N ALA A 261 -15.88 -26.71 70.49
CA ALA A 261 -16.98 -26.26 71.36
C ALA A 261 -17.70 -27.43 72.05
N ALA A 262 -17.88 -28.57 71.36
CA ALA A 262 -18.45 -29.78 71.94
C ALA A 262 -17.52 -30.36 73.02
N GLU A 263 -16.22 -30.45 72.75
CA GLU A 263 -15.22 -30.89 73.73
C GLU A 263 -15.13 -29.94 74.94
N ALA A 264 -15.22 -28.62 74.72
CA ALA A 264 -15.25 -27.64 75.80
C ALA A 264 -16.53 -27.75 76.65
N ALA A 265 -17.68 -27.99 76.02
CA ALA A 265 -18.95 -28.21 76.70
C ALA A 265 -18.94 -29.49 77.54
N ASP A 266 -18.37 -30.58 77.02
CA ASP A 266 -18.20 -31.84 77.77
C ASP A 266 -17.23 -31.68 78.95
N ARG A 267 -16.15 -30.91 78.78
CA ARG A 267 -15.24 -30.55 79.90
C ARG A 267 -15.92 -29.67 80.95
N ALA A 268 -16.71 -28.68 80.54
CA ALA A 268 -17.46 -27.84 81.48
C ALA A 268 -18.52 -28.64 82.25
N LYS A 269 -19.23 -29.56 81.56
CA LYS A 269 -20.24 -30.43 82.16
C LYS A 269 -19.63 -31.41 83.16
N SER A 270 -18.48 -32.00 82.84
CA SER A 270 -17.75 -32.89 83.76
C SER A 270 -17.17 -32.15 84.96
N GLN A 271 -16.69 -30.91 84.79
CA GLN A 271 -16.28 -30.06 85.92
C GLN A 271 -17.45 -29.66 86.82
N PHE A 272 -18.62 -29.36 86.24
CA PHE A 272 -19.83 -29.01 86.99
C PHE A 272 -20.39 -30.20 87.79
N LEU A 273 -20.32 -31.41 87.25
CA LEU A 273 -20.70 -32.64 87.96
C LEU A 273 -19.71 -32.98 89.08
N ALA A 274 -18.42 -32.68 88.90
CA ALA A 274 -17.41 -32.89 89.94
C ALA A 274 -17.57 -31.93 91.13
N THR A 275 -18.05 -30.70 90.91
CA THR A 275 -18.29 -29.71 91.98
C THR A 275 -19.62 -29.87 92.71
N MET A 276 -20.62 -30.56 92.13
CA MET A 276 -21.87 -30.94 92.82
C MET A 276 -21.77 -32.24 93.64
N SER A 277 -20.69 -33.00 93.47
CA SER A 277 -20.42 -34.26 94.20
C SER A 277 -19.71 -34.03 95.55
N HIS A 278 -19.50 -32.78 95.95
CA HIS A 278 -18.87 -32.38 97.22
C HIS A 278 -19.89 -31.67 98.10
#